data_AF-A0A1X0QNS4-F1
#
_entry.id   AF-A0A1X0QNS4-F1
#
_cell.length_a   1.000
_cell.length_b   1.000
_cell.length_c   1.000
_cell.angle_alpha   90.00
_cell.angle_beta   90.00
_cell.angle_gamma   90.00
#
_symmetry.space_group_name_H-M   'P 1'
#
loop_
_entity.id
_entity.type
_entity.pdbx_description
1 polymer ?
#
loop_
_entity_poly.entity_id
_entity_poly.type
_entity_poly.pdbx_seq_one_letter_code
_entity_poly.pdbx_strand_id
1 'polypeptide(L)'
;MACHWDCGIGPYLLNDMDILKLCRSILWTENDARVLLETTRLLNTFLVCSIDASHQTVIEHDHLTQFLTPEAMAPSIFHQYTLIICNTLYSELLLKSLELMTRIVVYTNAITHSLSKRKQRLTEMDEEIFKFMDKADTLALLHWGAERLEEEGRGVGIGMGFHRGIAKNVMHLLWALMAYGLIGINDCGSEMIQSLGQSMSRIVSYIQEEEIQEDDDIQSLAQALNTKLSIAS
;
A
#
# COMPACT_ATOMS: atom_id res chain seq x y z
N MET A 1 1.61 -16.03 -16.78
CA MET A 1 0.63 -15.09 -17.38
C MET A 1 1.12 -13.65 -17.31
N ALA A 2 1.54 -13.14 -16.14
CA ALA A 2 2.14 -11.80 -16.00
C ALA A 2 3.36 -11.58 -16.92
N CYS A 3 4.18 -12.60 -17.16
CA CYS A 3 5.31 -12.56 -18.12
C CYS A 3 4.93 -12.33 -19.59
N HIS A 4 3.66 -12.42 -19.95
CA HIS A 4 3.16 -12.18 -21.31
C HIS A 4 2.31 -10.91 -21.40
N TRP A 5 2.42 -10.03 -20.41
CA TRP A 5 1.65 -8.80 -20.33
C TRP A 5 1.76 -7.96 -21.61
N ASP A 6 3.00 -7.68 -22.01
CA ASP A 6 3.34 -6.86 -23.19
C ASP A 6 3.11 -7.58 -24.51
N CYS A 7 2.80 -8.88 -24.49
CA CYS A 7 2.40 -9.64 -25.67
C CYS A 7 0.93 -9.41 -26.05
N GLY A 8 0.28 -8.39 -25.48
CA GLY A 8 -1.12 -8.04 -25.73
C GLY A 8 -2.13 -8.82 -24.90
N ILE A 9 -1.69 -9.72 -24.01
CA ILE A 9 -2.57 -10.53 -23.15
C ILE A 9 -3.08 -9.71 -21.95
N GLY A 10 -2.29 -8.77 -21.45
CA GLY A 10 -2.60 -7.98 -20.25
C GLY A 10 -3.99 -7.34 -20.24
N PRO A 11 -4.40 -6.59 -21.27
CA PRO A 11 -5.74 -6.01 -21.36
C PRO A 11 -6.87 -7.05 -21.31
N TYR A 12 -6.67 -8.24 -21.90
CA TYR A 12 -7.67 -9.30 -21.82
C TYR A 12 -7.81 -9.86 -20.41
N LEU A 13 -6.71 -9.97 -19.65
CA LEU A 13 -6.74 -10.44 -18.26
C LEU A 13 -7.43 -9.44 -17.33
N LEU A 14 -7.18 -8.13 -17.51
CA LEU A 14 -7.89 -7.09 -16.75
C LEU A 14 -9.39 -7.10 -17.00
N ASN A 15 -9.79 -7.41 -18.24
CA ASN A 15 -11.18 -7.52 -18.63
C ASN A 15 -11.79 -8.90 -18.31
N ASP A 16 -11.04 -9.83 -17.71
CA ASP A 16 -11.55 -11.13 -17.28
C ASP A 16 -11.88 -11.11 -15.78
N MET A 17 -13.18 -11.00 -15.49
CA MET A 17 -13.69 -10.99 -14.12
C MET A 17 -13.44 -12.32 -13.39
N ASP A 18 -13.38 -13.44 -14.09
CA ASP A 18 -13.22 -14.75 -13.44
C ASP A 18 -11.81 -14.92 -12.87
N ILE A 19 -10.80 -14.30 -13.50
CA ILE A 19 -9.44 -14.24 -12.95
C ILE A 19 -9.42 -13.44 -11.64
N LEU A 20 -10.12 -12.30 -11.59
CA LEU A 20 -10.20 -11.47 -10.38
C LEU A 20 -10.98 -12.17 -9.26
N LYS A 21 -12.06 -12.88 -9.58
CA LYS A 21 -12.78 -13.73 -8.62
C LYS A 21 -11.90 -14.87 -8.09
N LEU A 22 -11.10 -15.49 -8.97
CA LEU A 22 -10.14 -16.52 -8.56
C LEU A 22 -9.09 -15.94 -7.59
N CYS A 23 -8.54 -14.76 -7.90
CA CYS A 23 -7.62 -14.07 -6.99
C CYS A 23 -8.26 -13.80 -5.63
N ARG A 24 -9.52 -13.31 -5.60
CA ARG A 24 -10.26 -13.10 -4.36
C ARG A 24 -10.47 -14.40 -3.58
N SER A 25 -10.80 -15.49 -4.25
CA SER A 25 -10.96 -16.81 -3.62
C SER A 25 -9.66 -17.32 -3.01
N ILE A 26 -8.53 -17.15 -3.71
CA ILE A 26 -7.21 -17.54 -3.21
C ILE A 26 -6.87 -16.73 -1.97
N LEU A 27 -7.01 -15.41 -2.01
CA LEU A 27 -6.68 -14.54 -0.86
C LEU A 27 -7.49 -14.88 0.40
N TRP A 28 -8.72 -15.37 0.24
CA TRP A 28 -9.55 -15.78 1.37
C TRP A 28 -9.19 -17.18 1.88
N THR A 29 -8.96 -18.14 1.00
CA THR A 29 -8.91 -19.57 1.38
C THR A 29 -7.49 -20.12 1.55
N GLU A 30 -6.50 -19.48 0.96
CA GLU A 30 -5.14 -20.00 0.87
C GLU A 30 -4.23 -19.44 1.96
N ASN A 31 -3.38 -20.29 2.53
CA ASN A 31 -2.39 -19.90 3.54
C ASN A 31 -0.94 -20.11 3.05
N ASP A 32 -0.74 -20.71 1.87
CA ASP A 32 0.59 -20.89 1.29
C ASP A 32 1.16 -19.54 0.82
N ALA A 33 2.26 -19.12 1.46
CA ALA A 33 2.90 -17.84 1.17
C ALA A 33 3.38 -17.69 -0.28
N ARG A 34 3.69 -18.79 -0.99
CA ARG A 34 4.09 -18.76 -2.41
C ARG A 34 2.89 -18.53 -3.31
N VAL A 35 1.76 -19.18 -3.00
CA VAL A 35 0.52 -18.98 -3.77
C VAL A 35 0.00 -17.55 -3.58
N LEU A 36 0.04 -17.06 -2.34
CA LEU A 36 -0.27 -15.66 -2.04
C LEU A 36 0.68 -14.72 -2.78
N LEU A 37 2.00 -14.99 -2.78
CA LEU A 37 2.99 -14.17 -3.48
C LEU A 37 2.70 -14.07 -5.00
N GLU A 38 2.44 -15.19 -5.67
CA GLU A 38 2.14 -15.17 -7.11
C GLU A 38 0.82 -14.46 -7.41
N THR A 39 -0.18 -14.61 -6.53
CA THR A 39 -1.44 -13.86 -6.62
C THR A 39 -1.22 -12.37 -6.45
N THR A 40 -0.41 -11.96 -5.47
CA THR A 40 -0.02 -10.57 -5.22
C THR A 40 0.78 -9.99 -6.39
N ARG A 41 1.67 -10.77 -7.03
CA ARG A 41 2.40 -10.35 -8.24
C ARG A 41 1.48 -10.08 -9.43
N LEU A 42 0.50 -10.95 -9.64
CA LEU A 42 -0.51 -10.78 -10.68
C LEU A 42 -1.34 -9.51 -10.46
N LEU A 43 -1.87 -9.33 -9.25
CA LEU A 43 -2.65 -8.14 -8.88
C LEU A 43 -1.82 -6.86 -8.95
N ASN A 44 -0.53 -6.92 -8.60
CA ASN A 44 0.38 -5.80 -8.76
C ASN A 44 0.52 -5.41 -10.24
N THR A 45 0.63 -6.40 -11.13
CA THR A 45 0.72 -6.16 -12.58
C THR A 45 -0.54 -5.43 -13.06
N PHE A 46 -1.72 -5.86 -12.62
CA PHE A 46 -3.00 -5.21 -12.94
C PHE A 46 -3.01 -3.73 -12.54
N LEU A 47 -2.61 -3.43 -11.30
CA LEU A 47 -2.60 -2.06 -10.78
C LEU A 47 -1.49 -1.19 -11.37
N VAL A 48 -0.30 -1.75 -11.63
CA VAL A 48 0.79 -1.02 -12.32
C VAL A 48 0.31 -0.51 -13.68
N CYS A 49 -0.42 -1.32 -14.43
CA CYS A 49 -0.91 -0.91 -15.74
C CYS A 49 -2.11 0.03 -15.68
N SER A 50 -2.75 0.11 -14.51
CA SER A 50 -3.80 1.09 -14.24
C SER A 50 -3.25 2.43 -13.75
N ILE A 51 -1.97 2.49 -13.35
CA ILE A 51 -1.33 3.69 -12.79
C ILE A 51 -0.14 4.06 -13.68
N ASP A 52 -0.35 5.03 -14.57
CA ASP A 52 0.72 5.56 -15.40
C ASP A 52 1.60 6.52 -14.58
N ALA A 53 2.75 6.02 -14.13
CA ALA A 53 3.74 6.79 -13.38
C ALA A 53 4.34 7.95 -14.19
N SER A 54 4.38 7.84 -15.52
CA SER A 54 4.98 8.86 -16.40
C SER A 54 4.10 10.10 -16.56
N HIS A 55 2.78 9.91 -16.46
CA HIS A 55 1.79 10.98 -16.62
C HIS A 55 1.01 11.28 -15.33
N GLN A 56 1.31 10.58 -14.23
CA GLN A 56 0.57 10.67 -12.95
C GLN A 56 -0.94 10.48 -13.14
N THR A 57 -1.33 9.65 -14.11
CA THR A 57 -2.73 9.38 -14.42
C THR A 57 -3.13 7.98 -14.01
N VAL A 58 -4.29 7.85 -13.40
CA VAL A 58 -4.92 6.55 -13.11
C VAL A 58 -6.00 6.28 -14.14
N ILE A 59 -5.91 5.13 -14.80
CA ILE A 59 -6.92 4.62 -15.74
C ILE A 59 -7.85 3.72 -14.95
N GLU A 60 -9.14 4.07 -14.91
CA GLU A 60 -10.15 3.26 -14.26
C GLU A 60 -10.51 2.04 -15.11
N HIS A 61 -10.53 0.87 -14.47
CA HIS A 61 -10.99 -0.39 -15.05
C HIS A 61 -12.17 -0.94 -14.23
N ASP A 62 -13.32 -1.11 -14.87
CA ASP A 62 -14.58 -1.53 -14.20
C ASP A 62 -14.41 -2.80 -13.36
N HIS A 63 -13.76 -3.81 -13.92
CA HIS A 63 -13.55 -5.08 -13.24
C HIS A 63 -12.59 -4.98 -12.05
N LEU A 64 -11.55 -4.14 -12.15
CA LEU A 64 -10.62 -3.90 -11.05
C LEU A 64 -11.31 -3.11 -9.92
N THR A 65 -12.11 -2.11 -10.28
CA THR A 65 -12.94 -1.36 -9.32
C THR A 65 -13.95 -2.27 -8.63
N GLN A 66 -14.62 -3.16 -9.37
CA GLN A 66 -15.51 -4.17 -8.80
C GLN A 66 -14.76 -5.14 -7.89
N PHE A 67 -13.56 -5.59 -8.28
CA PHE A 67 -12.71 -6.46 -7.46
C PHE A 67 -12.25 -5.78 -6.16
N LEU A 68 -12.12 -4.45 -6.10
CA LEU A 68 -11.76 -3.76 -4.85
C LEU A 68 -12.98 -3.40 -4.00
N THR A 69 -14.18 -3.38 -4.60
CA THR A 69 -15.42 -3.07 -3.88
C THR A 69 -15.73 -4.17 -2.86
N PRO A 70 -16.08 -3.84 -1.60
CA PRO A 70 -16.47 -4.85 -0.62
C PRO A 70 -17.73 -5.60 -1.02
N GLU A 71 -17.81 -6.87 -0.62
CA GLU A 71 -18.99 -7.71 -0.79
C GLU A 71 -19.51 -8.13 0.59
N ALA A 72 -20.83 -8.23 0.74
CA ALA A 72 -21.46 -8.48 2.06
C ALA A 72 -21.04 -9.80 2.73
N MET A 73 -20.61 -10.78 1.94
CA MET A 73 -20.28 -12.13 2.40
C MET A 73 -18.80 -12.47 2.23
N ALA A 74 -17.94 -11.50 1.87
CA ALA A 74 -16.51 -11.75 1.67
C ALA A 74 -15.69 -10.62 2.30
N PRO A 75 -14.53 -10.92 2.93
CA PRO A 75 -13.66 -9.87 3.45
C PRO A 75 -13.19 -8.96 2.30
N SER A 76 -13.06 -7.66 2.57
CA SER A 76 -12.56 -6.72 1.57
C SER A 76 -11.11 -7.05 1.19
N ILE A 77 -10.71 -6.73 -0.04
CA ILE A 77 -9.32 -6.95 -0.48
C ILE A 77 -8.34 -6.15 0.38
N PHE A 78 -8.73 -4.95 0.80
CA PHE A 78 -7.94 -4.13 1.71
C PHE A 78 -7.72 -4.85 3.04
N HIS A 79 -8.78 -5.36 3.67
CA HIS A 79 -8.68 -6.12 4.92
C HIS A 79 -7.78 -7.35 4.78
N GLN A 80 -7.95 -8.12 3.72
CA GLN A 80 -7.14 -9.32 3.47
C GLN A 80 -5.65 -9.00 3.37
N TYR A 81 -5.28 -7.95 2.64
CA TYR A 81 -3.87 -7.54 2.56
C TYR A 81 -3.34 -6.91 3.83
N THR A 82 -4.18 -6.24 4.62
CA THR A 82 -3.80 -5.79 5.98
C THR A 82 -3.43 -6.98 6.85
N LEU A 83 -4.24 -8.05 6.84
CA LEU A 83 -3.91 -9.28 7.57
C LEU A 83 -2.63 -9.93 7.06
N ILE A 84 -2.43 -10.01 5.74
CA ILE A 84 -1.20 -10.57 5.16
C ILE A 84 0.03 -9.77 5.60
N ILE A 85 0.00 -8.44 5.47
CA ILE A 85 1.11 -7.55 5.81
C ILE A 85 1.45 -7.67 7.31
N CYS A 86 0.45 -7.61 8.18
CA CYS A 86 0.68 -7.59 9.61
C CYS A 86 1.17 -8.94 10.17
N ASN A 87 0.96 -10.06 9.46
CA ASN A 87 1.23 -11.40 9.99
C ASN A 87 2.28 -12.21 9.21
N THR A 88 2.63 -11.82 7.98
CA THR A 88 3.60 -12.60 7.20
C THR A 88 5.03 -12.42 7.71
N LEU A 89 5.75 -13.53 7.83
CA LEU A 89 7.20 -13.53 8.06
C LEU A 89 7.99 -13.75 6.76
N TYR A 90 7.29 -13.98 5.64
CA TYR A 90 7.92 -14.21 4.34
C TYR A 90 8.20 -12.86 3.68
N SER A 91 9.47 -12.44 3.69
CA SER A 91 9.93 -11.11 3.27
C SER A 91 9.51 -10.73 1.85
N GLU A 92 9.56 -11.68 0.92
CA GLU A 92 9.20 -11.44 -0.48
C GLU A 92 7.69 -11.18 -0.64
N LEU A 93 6.84 -11.94 0.07
CA LEU A 93 5.40 -11.68 0.13
C LEU A 93 5.11 -10.36 0.83
N LEU A 94 5.82 -10.04 1.92
CA LEU A 94 5.66 -8.77 2.63
C LEU A 94 5.92 -7.59 1.68
N LEU A 95 7.08 -7.62 1.01
CA LEU A 95 7.50 -6.58 0.08
C LEU A 95 6.45 -6.38 -1.03
N LYS A 96 6.02 -7.48 -1.66
CA LYS A 96 5.02 -7.40 -2.74
C LYS A 96 3.62 -7.00 -2.25
N SER A 97 3.27 -7.33 -1.01
CA SER A 97 2.01 -6.92 -0.41
C SER A 97 2.00 -5.43 -0.05
N LEU A 98 3.11 -4.88 0.45
CA LEU A 98 3.26 -3.44 0.71
C LEU A 98 3.19 -2.62 -0.58
N GLU A 99 3.90 -3.08 -1.61
CA GLU A 99 3.85 -2.51 -2.96
C GLU A 99 2.40 -2.49 -3.50
N LEU A 100 1.69 -3.61 -3.36
CA LEU A 100 0.30 -3.72 -3.81
C LEU A 100 -0.62 -2.80 -3.02
N MET A 101 -0.49 -2.81 -1.69
CA MET A 101 -1.35 -2.02 -0.82
C MET A 101 -1.23 -0.53 -1.11
N THR A 102 -0.01 -0.04 -1.33
CA THR A 102 0.23 1.35 -1.75
C THR A 102 -0.49 1.64 -3.07
N ARG A 103 -0.43 0.74 -4.05
CA ARG A 103 -1.12 0.90 -5.34
C ARG A 103 -2.64 0.84 -5.20
N ILE A 104 -3.17 -0.02 -4.32
CA ILE A 104 -4.61 -0.05 -3.99
C ILE A 104 -5.03 1.32 -3.46
N VAL A 105 -4.31 1.87 -2.48
CA VAL A 105 -4.57 3.19 -1.89
C VAL A 105 -4.55 4.30 -2.95
N VAL A 106 -3.56 4.31 -3.84
CA VAL A 106 -3.47 5.29 -4.95
C VAL A 106 -4.64 5.14 -5.92
N TYR A 107 -4.93 3.92 -6.34
CA TYR A 107 -6.00 3.63 -7.31
C TYR A 107 -7.37 4.00 -6.75
N THR A 108 -7.71 3.53 -5.54
CA THR A 108 -9.01 3.79 -4.89
C THR A 108 -9.23 5.28 -4.63
N ASN A 109 -8.18 5.99 -4.21
CA ASN A 109 -8.24 7.45 -4.05
C ASN A 109 -8.51 8.15 -5.39
N ALA A 110 -7.79 7.76 -6.46
CA ALA A 110 -7.94 8.38 -7.77
C ALA A 110 -9.34 8.15 -8.38
N ILE A 111 -9.86 6.92 -8.31
CA ILE A 111 -11.21 6.62 -8.83
C ILE A 111 -12.30 7.29 -7.97
N THR A 112 -12.13 7.39 -6.66
CA THR A 112 -13.12 8.08 -5.83
C THR A 112 -13.14 9.57 -6.12
N HIS A 113 -11.97 10.18 -6.38
CA HIS A 113 -11.87 11.57 -6.82
C HIS A 113 -12.36 11.81 -8.26
N SER A 114 -12.21 10.84 -9.17
CA SER A 114 -12.78 10.92 -10.52
C SER A 114 -14.31 10.78 -10.50
N LEU A 115 -14.82 9.86 -9.68
CA LEU A 115 -16.26 9.64 -9.45
C LEU A 115 -16.91 10.85 -8.77
N SER A 116 -16.29 11.44 -7.74
CA SER A 116 -16.81 12.64 -7.08
C SER A 116 -16.80 13.89 -7.97
N LYS A 117 -15.89 13.99 -8.96
CA LYS A 117 -16.01 14.97 -10.07
C LYS A 117 -17.20 14.69 -11.00
N ARG A 118 -17.55 13.41 -11.20
CA ARG A 118 -18.70 12.97 -12.01
C ARG A 118 -20.04 13.12 -11.28
N LYS A 119 -20.00 13.12 -9.94
CA LYS A 119 -21.14 13.14 -9.02
C LYS A 119 -21.23 14.47 -8.25
N GLN A 120 -21.04 15.60 -8.94
CA GLN A 120 -21.44 16.91 -8.39
C GLN A 120 -22.97 16.98 -8.26
N ARG A 121 -23.47 16.49 -7.12
CA ARG A 121 -24.57 17.01 -6.30
C ARG A 121 -24.60 16.18 -5.01
N LEU A 122 -24.28 16.85 -3.89
CA LEU A 122 -24.61 16.52 -2.49
C LEU A 122 -23.61 15.64 -1.69
N THR A 123 -22.88 16.31 -0.78
CA THR A 123 -22.70 15.99 0.67
C THR A 123 -22.31 14.58 1.16
N GLU A 124 -21.61 13.75 0.40
CA GLU A 124 -21.12 12.42 0.88
C GLU A 124 -19.65 12.15 0.47
N MET A 125 -18.77 13.15 0.59
CA MET A 125 -17.39 13.03 0.09
C MET A 125 -16.51 12.11 0.95
N ASP A 126 -16.76 12.06 2.26
CA ASP A 126 -15.93 11.28 3.19
C ASP A 126 -16.33 9.79 3.19
N GLU A 127 -17.61 9.44 2.95
CA GLU A 127 -18.08 8.04 3.03
C GLU A 127 -17.64 7.16 1.83
N GLU A 128 -17.43 7.73 0.64
CA GLU A 128 -17.15 6.92 -0.56
C GLU A 128 -15.75 6.29 -0.57
N ILE A 129 -14.73 6.93 0.04
CA ILE A 129 -13.38 6.35 0.17
C ILE A 129 -13.36 5.26 1.26
N PHE A 130 -14.04 5.50 2.39
CA PHE A 130 -14.17 4.50 3.45
C PHE A 130 -14.99 3.28 3.03
N LYS A 131 -15.72 3.36 1.91
CA LYS A 131 -16.30 2.18 1.27
C LYS A 131 -15.23 1.15 0.92
N PHE A 132 -14.05 1.55 0.45
CA PHE A 132 -13.01 0.61 0.01
C PHE A 132 -12.04 0.23 1.13
N MET A 133 -11.85 1.11 2.11
CA MET A 133 -10.80 1.00 3.12
C MET A 133 -11.40 1.29 4.49
N ASP A 134 -11.46 0.26 5.34
CA ASP A 134 -11.96 0.43 6.71
C ASP A 134 -10.95 1.20 7.56
N LYS A 135 -11.45 2.08 8.44
CA LYS A 135 -10.62 2.85 9.35
C LYS A 135 -9.81 1.93 10.26
N ALA A 136 -10.41 0.84 10.74
CA ALA A 136 -9.71 -0.12 11.59
C ALA A 136 -8.47 -0.72 10.90
N ASP A 137 -8.60 -1.11 9.64
CA ASP A 137 -7.49 -1.65 8.84
C ASP A 137 -6.42 -0.59 8.57
N THR A 138 -6.82 0.65 8.26
CA THR A 138 -5.84 1.74 8.04
C THR A 138 -5.02 2.03 9.31
N LEU A 139 -5.66 2.01 10.48
CA LEU A 139 -4.97 2.19 11.76
C LEU A 139 -4.06 1.00 12.07
N ALA A 140 -4.50 -0.23 11.79
CA ALA A 140 -3.66 -1.41 11.96
C ALA A 140 -2.37 -1.31 11.12
N LEU A 141 -2.47 -0.88 9.86
CA LEU A 141 -1.30 -0.64 8.99
C LEU A 141 -0.40 0.48 9.52
N LEU A 142 -0.96 1.54 10.09
CA LEU A 142 -0.19 2.62 10.72
C LEU A 142 0.62 2.13 11.91
N HIS A 143 -0.05 1.47 12.86
CA HIS A 143 0.61 0.94 14.06
C HIS A 143 1.69 -0.07 13.68
N TRP A 144 1.35 -1.04 12.83
CA TRP A 144 2.30 -2.03 12.35
C TRP A 144 3.47 -1.37 11.60
N GLY A 145 3.20 -0.39 10.73
CA GLY A 145 4.24 0.30 9.97
C GLY A 145 5.18 1.12 10.88
N ALA A 146 4.65 1.74 11.93
CA ALA A 146 5.45 2.48 12.90
C ALA A 146 6.37 1.57 13.70
N GLU A 147 5.83 0.48 14.25
CA GLU A 147 6.61 -0.55 14.94
C GLU A 147 7.68 -1.14 14.01
N ARG A 148 7.31 -1.42 12.76
CA ARG A 148 8.21 -1.98 11.77
C ARG A 148 9.38 -1.06 11.44
N LEU A 149 9.14 0.23 11.25
CA LEU A 149 10.22 1.20 11.03
C LEU A 149 11.11 1.36 12.26
N GLU A 150 10.56 1.24 13.47
CA GLU A 150 11.35 1.24 14.70
C GLU A 150 12.29 0.03 14.79
N GLU A 151 11.79 -1.17 14.45
CA GLU A 151 12.58 -2.40 14.39
C GLU A 151 13.70 -2.33 13.34
N GLU A 152 13.37 -1.85 12.13
CA GLU A 152 14.34 -1.64 11.06
C GLU A 152 15.40 -0.60 11.45
N GLY A 153 14.99 0.52 12.08
CA GLY A 153 15.89 1.54 12.61
C GLY A 153 16.75 1.08 13.81
N ARG A 154 16.45 -0.08 14.39
CA ARG A 154 17.29 -0.78 15.38
C ARG A 154 18.15 -1.89 14.77
N GLY A 155 17.98 -2.19 13.48
CA GLY A 155 18.66 -3.29 12.80
C GLY A 155 18.13 -4.69 13.17
N VAL A 156 16.93 -4.79 13.77
CA VAL A 156 16.31 -6.06 14.22
C VAL A 156 15.30 -6.56 13.17
N GLY A 157 15.60 -6.34 11.89
CA GLY A 157 14.67 -6.53 10.79
C GLY A 157 14.39 -8.00 10.39
N ILE A 158 13.44 -8.18 9.47
CA ILE A 158 13.07 -9.45 8.85
C ILE A 158 14.16 -9.75 7.83
N GLY A 159 14.85 -10.88 8.01
CA GLY A 159 15.99 -11.27 7.18
C GLY A 159 17.31 -10.70 7.69
N MET A 160 17.76 -11.18 8.86
CA MET A 160 19.09 -10.95 9.45
C MET A 160 19.67 -9.53 9.19
N GLY A 161 18.96 -8.49 9.62
CA GLY A 161 19.44 -7.10 9.55
C GLY A 161 18.43 -6.13 8.96
N PHE A 162 18.90 -4.94 8.63
CA PHE A 162 18.10 -3.87 8.03
C PHE A 162 17.68 -4.22 6.60
N HIS A 163 16.37 -4.27 6.34
CA HIS A 163 15.81 -4.56 5.03
C HIS A 163 15.30 -3.29 4.32
N ARG A 164 16.19 -2.62 3.59
CA ARG A 164 15.92 -1.39 2.80
C ARG A 164 14.58 -1.38 2.06
N GLY A 165 14.33 -2.45 1.29
CA GLY A 165 13.11 -2.57 0.49
C GLY A 165 11.83 -2.55 1.32
N ILE A 166 11.83 -3.17 2.52
CA ILE A 166 10.68 -3.15 3.43
C ILE A 166 10.53 -1.75 3.99
N ALA A 167 11.59 -1.16 4.55
CA ALA A 167 11.55 0.20 5.11
C ALA A 167 11.02 1.23 4.10
N LYS A 168 11.54 1.19 2.86
CA LYS A 168 11.07 2.05 1.75
C LYS A 168 9.57 1.88 1.49
N ASN A 169 9.10 0.64 1.35
CA ASN A 169 7.69 0.39 1.02
C ASN A 169 6.74 0.66 2.20
N VAL A 170 7.20 0.49 3.43
CA VAL A 170 6.45 0.94 4.63
C VAL A 170 6.32 2.45 4.61
N MET A 171 7.41 3.20 4.37
CA MET A 171 7.36 4.67 4.27
C MET A 171 6.43 5.13 3.14
N HIS A 172 6.47 4.50 1.97
CA HIS A 172 5.55 4.81 0.88
C HIS A 172 4.09 4.59 1.26
N LEU A 173 3.78 3.46 1.89
CA LEU A 173 2.42 3.15 2.32
C LEU A 173 1.92 4.18 3.35
N LEU A 174 2.70 4.45 4.40
CA LEU A 174 2.36 5.44 5.42
C LEU A 174 2.17 6.83 4.79
N TRP A 175 3.05 7.20 3.86
CA TRP A 175 2.94 8.48 3.16
C TRP A 175 1.66 8.55 2.34
N ALA A 176 1.30 7.51 1.59
CA ALA A 176 0.09 7.47 0.80
C ALA A 176 -1.18 7.58 1.68
N LEU A 177 -1.21 6.84 2.80
CA LEU A 177 -2.31 6.90 3.76
C LEU A 177 -2.51 8.31 4.34
N MET A 178 -1.41 9.01 4.68
CA MET A 178 -1.46 10.39 5.17
C MET A 178 -1.75 11.41 4.07
N ALA A 179 -1.16 11.23 2.88
CA ALA A 179 -1.30 12.17 1.76
C ALA A 179 -2.73 12.25 1.24
N TYR A 180 -3.46 11.13 1.28
CA TYR A 180 -4.85 11.03 0.87
C TYR A 180 -5.85 11.18 2.02
N GLY A 181 -5.39 11.57 3.22
CA GLY A 181 -6.28 11.88 4.35
C GLY A 181 -6.97 10.66 4.97
N LEU A 182 -6.52 9.44 4.68
CA LEU A 182 -7.02 8.21 5.31
C LEU A 182 -6.62 8.15 6.79
N ILE A 183 -5.47 8.75 7.11
CA ILE A 183 -4.92 8.85 8.45
C ILE A 183 -4.55 10.30 8.73
N GLY A 184 -5.09 10.83 9.82
CA GLY A 184 -4.76 12.14 10.36
C GLY A 184 -3.70 12.04 11.46
N ILE A 185 -3.13 13.18 11.81
CA ILE A 185 -2.14 13.29 12.91
C ILE A 185 -2.76 12.91 14.26
N ASN A 186 -4.05 13.20 14.44
CA ASN A 186 -4.80 12.82 15.63
C ASN A 186 -4.86 11.29 15.81
N ASP A 187 -4.76 10.52 14.74
CA ASP A 187 -4.74 9.05 14.79
C ASP A 187 -3.38 8.50 15.25
N CYS A 188 -2.30 9.27 15.08
CA CYS A 188 -0.94 8.83 15.41
C CYS A 188 -0.64 9.02 16.91
N GLY A 189 -1.09 10.14 17.50
CA GLY A 189 -0.68 10.55 18.84
C GLY A 189 0.77 11.05 18.90
N SER A 190 1.10 11.84 19.92
CA SER A 190 2.41 12.51 20.02
C SER A 190 3.59 11.55 20.17
N GLU A 191 3.39 10.44 20.89
CA GLU A 191 4.43 9.43 21.12
C GLU A 191 4.84 8.71 19.83
N MET A 192 3.86 8.29 19.02
CA MET A 192 4.15 7.63 17.74
C MET A 192 4.82 8.58 16.76
N ILE A 193 4.39 9.83 16.69
CA ILE A 193 5.00 10.85 15.83
C ILE A 193 6.49 11.00 16.16
N GLN A 194 6.82 11.09 17.46
CA GLN A 194 8.19 11.19 17.91
C GLN A 194 8.99 9.90 17.59
N SER A 195 8.42 8.71 17.84
CA SER A 195 9.09 7.44 17.56
C SER A 195 9.36 7.26 16.06
N LEU A 196 8.37 7.55 15.21
CA LEU A 196 8.49 7.51 13.75
C LEU A 196 9.60 8.45 13.26
N GLY A 197 9.61 9.70 13.72
CA GLY A 197 10.62 10.68 13.33
C GLY A 197 12.04 10.25 13.70
N GLN A 198 12.23 9.69 14.90
CA GLN A 198 13.51 9.12 15.32
C GLN A 198 13.91 7.90 14.49
N SER A 199 12.95 6.99 14.24
CA SER A 199 13.20 5.75 13.51
C SER A 199 13.59 6.02 12.05
N MET A 200 12.87 6.90 11.37
CA MET A 200 13.22 7.35 10.02
C MET A 200 14.60 8.03 9.97
N SER A 201 14.92 8.85 10.98
CA SER A 201 16.24 9.50 11.05
C SER A 201 17.38 8.49 11.20
N ARG A 202 17.19 7.43 12.02
CA ARG A 202 18.16 6.33 12.15
C ARG A 202 18.31 5.52 10.86
N ILE A 203 17.21 5.24 10.17
CA ILE A 203 17.23 4.54 8.89
C ILE A 203 18.04 5.35 7.86
N VAL A 204 17.79 6.67 7.78
CA VAL A 204 18.53 7.56 6.89
C VAL A 204 20.01 7.62 7.23
N SER A 205 20.39 7.63 8.53
CA SER A 205 21.81 7.63 8.90
C SER A 205 22.53 6.34 8.49
N TYR A 206 21.92 5.16 8.67
CA TYR A 206 22.52 3.90 8.22
C TYR A 206 22.75 3.86 6.71
N ILE A 207 21.80 4.40 5.96
CA ILE A 207 21.88 4.51 4.50
C ILE A 207 23.05 5.42 4.07
N GLN A 208 23.19 6.57 4.73
CA GLN A 208 24.24 7.54 4.40
C GLN A 208 25.64 7.00 4.73
N GLU A 209 25.77 6.18 5.77
CA GLU A 209 27.02 5.51 6.13
C GLU A 209 27.46 4.45 5.11
N GLU A 210 26.55 3.87 4.32
CA GLU A 210 26.86 2.80 3.36
C GLU A 210 27.17 3.31 1.92
N GLU A 211 27.08 4.62 1.65
CA GLU A 211 27.39 5.28 0.35
C GLU A 211 26.73 4.64 -0.90
N ILE A 212 25.52 4.08 -0.77
CA ILE A 212 24.80 3.45 -1.88
C ILE A 212 23.94 4.50 -2.62
N GLN A 213 24.14 4.65 -3.94
CA GLN A 213 23.48 5.66 -4.79
C GLN A 213 21.96 5.47 -5.01
N GLU A 214 21.36 4.35 -4.61
CA GLU A 214 19.94 4.05 -4.85
C GLU A 214 18.98 4.59 -3.76
N ASP A 215 19.49 5.33 -2.77
CA ASP A 215 18.75 5.63 -1.53
C ASP A 215 18.22 7.08 -1.40
N ASP A 216 18.32 7.91 -2.45
CA ASP A 216 17.72 9.26 -2.50
C ASP A 216 16.20 9.23 -2.25
N ASP A 217 15.54 8.14 -2.67
CA ASP A 217 14.11 7.93 -2.47
C ASP A 217 13.75 7.79 -0.98
N ILE A 218 14.52 7.02 -0.20
CA ILE A 218 14.24 6.79 1.22
C ILE A 218 14.44 8.09 2.00
N GLN A 219 15.49 8.86 1.67
CA GLN A 219 15.72 10.16 2.28
C GLN A 219 14.58 11.14 1.97
N SER A 220 14.15 11.19 0.70
CA SER A 220 13.05 12.05 0.26
C SER A 220 11.73 11.67 0.95
N LEU A 221 11.44 10.38 1.09
CA LEU A 221 10.24 9.90 1.79
C LEU A 221 10.27 10.22 3.28
N ALA A 222 11.39 9.97 3.95
CA ALA A 222 11.57 10.29 5.36
C ALA A 222 11.36 11.79 5.62
N GLN A 223 11.90 12.65 4.75
CA GLN A 223 11.68 14.10 4.83
C GLN A 223 10.21 14.48 4.59
N ALA A 224 9.57 13.91 3.58
CA ALA A 224 8.17 14.18 3.26
C ALA A 224 7.21 13.75 4.39
N LEU A 225 7.46 12.58 4.98
CA LEU A 225 6.72 12.07 6.14
C LEU A 225 6.93 12.94 7.37
N ASN A 226 8.18 13.27 7.71
CA ASN A 226 8.47 14.18 8.83
C ASN A 226 7.79 15.53 8.66
N THR A 227 7.80 16.08 7.44
CA THR A 227 7.12 17.34 7.10
C THR A 227 5.61 17.22 7.30
N LYS A 228 4.99 16.11 6.86
CA LYS A 228 3.56 15.86 7.07
C LYS A 228 3.22 15.71 8.55
N LEU A 229 4.08 15.06 9.33
CA LEU A 229 3.90 14.88 10.78
C LEU A 229 4.11 16.19 11.56
N SER A 230 5.00 17.08 11.10
CA SER A 230 5.34 18.35 11.78
C SER A 230 4.44 19.54 11.41
N ILE A 231 3.88 19.58 10.19
CA ILE A 231 3.06 20.73 9.74
C ILE A 231 1.74 20.86 10.52
N ALA A 232 1.31 19.83 11.25
CA ALA A 232 0.10 19.89 12.06
C ALA A 232 0.30 19.50 13.54
N SER A 233 1.52 19.68 14.04
CA SER A 233 1.82 19.83 15.48
C SER A 233 1.71 21.28 15.94
#